data_AF-A0A554INX9-F1
#
_entry.id   AF-A0A554INX9-F1
#
_cell.length_a   1.000
_cell.length_b   1.000
_cell.length_c   1.000
_cell.angle_alpha   90.00
_cell.angle_beta   90.00
_cell.angle_gamma   90.00
#
_symmetry.space_group_name_H-M   'P 1'
#
loop_
_entity.id
_entity.type
_entity.pdbx_description
1 polymer ?
#
loop_
_entity_poly.entity_id
_entity_poly.type
_entity_poly.pdbx_seq_one_letter_code
_entity_poly.pdbx_strand_id
1 'polypeptide(L)' 'MPVPKFDQLLLPLLQFVKDGQEHALKDAIQYLEEHFKLTDGERALLLPSGHQRTIVNRAGWARTHLMKAE' A
#
# COMPACT_ATOMS: atom_id res chain seq x y z
N MET A 1 9.60 12.17 6.47
CA MET A 1 9.19 11.08 7.39
C MET A 1 8.95 9.85 6.52
N PRO A 2 9.20 8.62 6.98
CA PRO A 2 9.33 7.51 6.05
C PRO A 2 7.96 7.03 5.55
N VAL A 3 7.85 6.79 4.25
CA VAL A 3 6.75 6.02 3.65
C VAL A 3 6.56 4.73 4.47
N PRO A 4 5.32 4.38 4.87
CA PRO A 4 5.06 3.25 5.75
C PRO A 4 5.67 1.96 5.22
N LYS A 5 6.20 1.14 6.14
CA LYS A 5 6.77 -0.17 5.81
C LYS A 5 5.65 -1.15 5.50
N PHE A 6 5.97 -2.20 4.73
CA PHE A 6 5.00 -3.18 4.24
C PHE A 6 4.10 -3.75 5.37
N ASP A 7 4.67 -4.06 6.54
CA ASP A 7 3.94 -4.59 7.70
C ASP A 7 2.81 -3.66 8.17
N GLN A 8 3.05 -2.35 8.10
CA GLN A 8 2.09 -1.34 8.53
C GLN A 8 0.91 -1.24 7.56
N LEU A 9 1.08 -1.64 6.29
CA LEU A 9 -0.01 -1.62 5.33
C LEU A 9 -0.93 -2.84 5.44
N LEU A 10 -0.50 -3.93 6.10
CA LEU A 10 -1.29 -5.17 6.19
C LEU A 10 -2.65 -4.95 6.84
N LEU A 11 -2.67 -4.32 8.02
CA LEU A 11 -3.91 -4.06 8.77
C LEU A 11 -4.88 -3.12 8.03
N PRO A 12 -4.48 -1.92 7.56
CA PRO A 12 -5.40 -1.05 6.82
C PRO A 12 -5.83 -1.67 5.49
N LEU A 13 -4.98 -2.46 4.82
CA LEU A 13 -5.37 -3.18 3.61
C LEU A 13 -6.44 -4.25 3.90
N LEU A 14 -6.34 -4.98 5.00
CA LEU A 14 -7.39 -5.91 5.45
C LEU A 14 -8.70 -5.19 5.80
N GLN A 15 -8.61 -4.01 6.45
CA GLN A 15 -9.78 -3.21 6.74
C GLN A 15 -10.47 -2.70 5.47
N PHE A 16 -9.68 -2.34 4.45
CA PHE A 16 -10.18 -1.89 3.15
C PHE A 16 -10.95 -2.99 2.42
N VAL A 17 -10.44 -4.22 2.40
CA VAL A 17 -11.10 -5.38 1.74
C VAL A 17 -12.08 -6.13 2.65
N LYS A 18 -12.40 -5.58 3.82
CA LYS A 18 -13.28 -6.23 4.82
C LYS A 18 -14.71 -6.44 4.31
N ASP A 19 -15.13 -5.66 3.32
CA ASP A 19 -16.45 -5.78 2.68
C ASP A 19 -16.62 -7.06 1.83
N GLY A 20 -15.54 -7.80 1.58
CA GLY A 20 -15.55 -9.01 0.77
C GLY A 20 -15.76 -8.77 -0.73
N GLN A 21 -15.61 -7.53 -1.19
CA GLN A 21 -15.74 -7.17 -2.60
C GLN A 21 -14.39 -7.15 -3.32
N GLU A 22 -14.43 -7.22 -4.64
CA GLU A 22 -13.26 -7.02 -5.47
C GLU A 22 -12.91 -5.54 -5.55
N HIS A 23 -11.71 -5.20 -5.10
CA HIS A 23 -11.18 -3.83 -5.20
C HIS A 23 -9.98 -3.80 -6.14
N ALA A 24 -9.86 -2.74 -6.94
CA ALA A 24 -8.67 -2.57 -7.75
C ALA A 24 -7.49 -2.15 -6.86
N LEU A 25 -6.28 -2.61 -7.21
CA LEU A 25 -5.06 -2.28 -6.46
C LEU A 25 -4.82 -0.76 -6.35
N LYS A 26 -5.22 0.00 -7.37
CA LYS A 26 -5.17 1.47 -7.37
C LYS A 26 -6.02 2.10 -6.25
N ASP A 27 -7.18 1.53 -5.96
CA ASP A 27 -8.11 2.05 -4.96
C ASP A 27 -7.57 1.74 -3.56
N ALA A 28 -6.99 0.55 -3.38
CA ALA A 28 -6.26 0.19 -2.17
C ALA A 28 -5.06 1.13 -1.94
N ILE A 29 -4.28 1.45 -2.97
CA ILE A 29 -3.15 2.39 -2.87
C ILE A 29 -3.65 3.77 -2.47
N GLN A 30 -4.71 4.29 -3.12
CA GLN A 30 -5.29 5.58 -2.78
C GLN A 30 -5.77 5.61 -1.32
N TYR A 31 -6.52 4.58 -0.90
CA TYR A 31 -6.96 4.44 0.49
C TYR A 31 -5.77 4.44 1.46
N LEU A 32 -4.68 3.74 1.15
CA LEU A 32 -3.48 3.72 1.98
C LEU A 32 -2.78 5.09 2.02
N GLU A 33 -2.69 5.79 0.88
CA GLU A 33 -2.13 7.14 0.81
C GLU A 33 -2.94 8.14 1.65
N GLU A 34 -4.27 8.01 1.68
CA GLU A 34 -5.17 8.82 2.51
C GLU A 34 -5.11 8.43 3.99
N HIS A 35 -5.14 7.13 4.29
CA HIS A 35 -5.08 6.58 5.66
C HIS A 35 -3.80 6.99 6.39
N PHE A 36 -2.66 6.92 5.70
CA PHE A 36 -1.36 7.34 6.24
C PHE A 36 -1.08 8.83 6.06
N LYS A 37 -2.00 9.60 5.46
CA LYS A 37 -1.88 11.03 5.21
C LYS A 37 -0.55 11.38 4.51
N LEU A 38 -0.19 10.58 3.50
CA LEU A 38 1.05 10.77 2.76
C LEU A 38 1.00 12.09 1.99
N THR A 39 2.05 12.88 2.14
CA THR A 39 2.26 14.10 1.36
C THR A 39 2.57 13.78 -0.10
N ASP A 40 2.40 14.75 -1.00
CA ASP A 40 2.71 14.57 -2.42
C ASP A 40 4.17 14.13 -2.65
N GLY A 41 5.10 14.63 -1.84
CA GLY A 41 6.50 14.22 -1.89
C GLY A 41 6.72 12.76 -1.49
N GLU A 42 5.95 12.25 -0.51
CA GLU A 42 6.01 10.85 -0.08
C GLU A 42 5.32 9.92 -1.08
N ARG A 43 4.21 10.36 -1.69
CA ARG A 43 3.52 9.64 -2.78
C ARG A 43 4.41 9.54 -4.02
N ALA A 44 5.18 10.58 -4.33
CA ALA A 44 6.13 10.62 -5.43
C ALA A 44 7.45 9.89 -5.13
N LEU A 45 7.66 9.40 -3.90
CA LEU A 45 8.91 8.76 -3.50
C LEU A 45 9.14 7.48 -4.32
N LEU A 46 10.22 7.44 -5.09
CA LEU A 46 10.63 6.26 -5.84
C LEU A 46 11.43 5.30 -4.95
N LEU A 47 11.39 4.02 -5.32
CA LEU A 47 12.32 3.03 -4.79
C LEU A 47 13.77 3.41 -5.17
N PRO A 48 14.78 2.87 -4.46
CA PRO A 48 16.19 3.03 -4.83
C PRO A 48 16.49 2.61 -6.28
N SER A 49 15.70 1.68 -6.83
CA SER A 49 15.78 1.24 -8.23
C SER A 49 15.20 2.24 -9.25
N GLY A 50 14.51 3.30 -8.81
CA GLY A 50 13.99 4.38 -9.68
C GLY A 50 12.73 4.07 -10.49
N HIS A 51 12.35 2.80 -10.66
CA HIS A 51 11.26 2.43 -11.58
C HIS A 51 9.85 2.49 -11.02
N GLN A 52 9.69 2.35 -9.70
CA GLN A 52 8.37 2.29 -9.07
C GLN A 52 8.32 3.16 -7.83
N ARG A 53 7.14 3.74 -7.57
CA ARG A 53 6.87 4.44 -6.32
C ARG A 53 6.95 3.44 -5.16
N THR A 54 7.56 3.87 -4.06
CA THR A 54 7.74 3.05 -2.88
C THR A 54 6.39 2.54 -2.36
N ILE A 55 5.39 3.41 -2.25
CA ILE A 55 4.06 3.04 -1.74
C ILE A 55 3.38 1.95 -2.60
N VAL A 56 3.48 2.05 -3.92
CA VAL A 56 2.93 1.08 -4.88
C VAL A 56 3.57 -0.29 -4.68
N ASN A 57 4.91 -0.33 -4.58
CA ASN A 57 5.61 -1.58 -4.33
C ASN A 57 5.24 -2.18 -2.97
N ARG A 58 5.20 -1.37 -1.89
CA ARG A 58 4.84 -1.85 -0.55
C ARG A 58 3.41 -2.39 -0.50
N ALA A 59 2.45 -1.73 -1.14
CA ALA A 59 1.07 -2.21 -1.25
C ALA A 59 0.98 -3.54 -2.02
N GLY A 60 1.74 -3.70 -3.10
CA GLY A 60 1.81 -4.95 -3.86
C GLY A 60 2.35 -6.13 -3.04
N TRP A 61 3.39 -5.88 -2.24
CA TRP A 61 3.93 -6.88 -1.30
C TRP A 61 2.95 -7.20 -0.17
N ALA A 62 2.30 -6.20 0.42
CA ALA A 62 1.27 -6.40 1.43
C ALA A 62 0.13 -7.30 0.91
N ARG A 63 -0.38 -7.02 -0.30
CA ARG A 63 -1.38 -7.88 -0.96
C ARG A 63 -0.87 -9.30 -1.16
N THR A 64 0.33 -9.46 -1.69
CA THR A 64 0.92 -10.79 -1.95
C THR A 64 1.09 -11.58 -0.66
N HIS A 65 1.49 -10.91 0.41
CA HIS A 65 1.63 -11.52 1.71
C HIS A 65 0.28 -11.97 2.27
N LEU A 66 -0.77 -11.13 2.21
CA LEU A 66 -2.12 -11.50 2.63
C LEU A 66 -2.70 -12.66 1.81
N MET A 67 -2.41 -12.73 0.50
CA MET A 67 -2.87 -13.85 -0.34
C MET A 67 -2.12 -15.16 -0.07
N LYS A 68 -0.87 -15.08 0.40
CA LYS A 68 -0.01 -16.23 0.68
C LYS A 68 0.02 -16.64 2.16
N ALA A 69 -0.60 -15.86 3.04
CA ALA A 69 -0.70 -16.21 4.45
C ALA A 69 -1.64 -17.42 4.56
N GLU A 70 -1.03 -18.60 4.67
CA GLU A 70 -1.69 -19.88 4.98
C GLU A 70 -2.17 -19.94 6.44
#